data_AF-A0A5C7VMB6-F1
#
_entry.id   AF-A0A5C7VMB6-F1
#
_cell.length_a   1.000
_cell.length_b   1.000
_cell.length_c   1.000
_cell.angle_alpha   90.00
_cell.angle_beta   90.00
_cell.angle_gamma   90.00
#
_symmetry.space_group_name_H-M   'P 1'
#
loop_
_entity.id
_entity.type
_entity.pdbx_description
1 polymer ?
#
loop_
_entity_poly.entity_id
_entity_poly.type
_entity_poly.pdbx_seq_one_letter_code
_entity_poly.pdbx_strand_id
1 'polypeptide(L)'
;MKVINLLVLVVGYVLSASAFAETDLTNASHETLVTYHENIVKEAELKLAEHKQNLEDYEVHSYYYGRQGQDFQSHETANIEYYEEVITENLKAAELHRKMAGEQNDSIKSANVDNSNVTRTVH
;
A
#
# COMPACT_ATOMS: atom_id res chain seq x y z
N MET A 1 14.46 35.04 -25.63
CA MET A 1 14.66 33.58 -25.57
C MET A 1 13.58 33.02 -24.66
N LYS A 2 12.72 32.14 -25.17
CA LYS A 2 11.55 31.59 -24.48
C LYS A 2 11.89 30.20 -23.95
N VAL A 3 11.95 30.05 -22.63
CA VAL A 3 11.78 28.77 -21.94
C VAL A 3 10.84 29.02 -20.76
N ILE A 4 9.55 28.90 -21.03
CA ILE A 4 8.51 28.86 -19.99
C ILE A 4 8.23 27.37 -19.79
N ASN A 5 8.47 26.92 -18.56
CA ASN A 5 8.30 25.56 -18.08
C ASN A 5 7.01 24.93 -18.59
N LEU A 6 7.15 23.82 -19.31
CA LEU A 6 6.05 22.93 -19.62
C LEU A 6 5.75 22.11 -18.37
N LEU A 7 4.65 22.45 -17.72
CA LEU A 7 3.96 21.65 -16.73
C LEU A 7 3.60 20.29 -17.34
N VAL A 8 4.15 19.20 -16.82
CA VAL A 8 3.53 17.88 -16.91
C VAL A 8 3.52 17.28 -15.52
N LEU A 9 2.34 17.31 -14.92
CA LEU A 9 1.84 16.41 -13.91
C LEU A 9 2.49 15.02 -14.03
N VAL A 10 3.36 14.63 -13.11
CA VAL A 10 3.60 13.21 -12.83
C VAL A 10 2.56 12.77 -11.80
N VAL A 11 1.30 12.89 -12.20
CA VAL A 11 0.24 12.01 -11.72
C VAL A 11 0.38 10.75 -12.57
N GLY A 12 0.86 9.67 -11.97
CA GLY A 12 0.92 8.36 -12.60
C GLY A 12 2.15 8.10 -13.47
N TYR A 13 3.22 7.60 -12.85
CA TYR A 13 4.09 6.65 -13.52
C TYR A 13 4.61 5.58 -12.55
N VAL A 14 3.69 4.73 -12.09
CA VAL A 14 4.02 3.31 -11.90
C VAL A 14 3.05 2.52 -12.76
N LEU A 15 3.36 2.44 -14.04
CA LEU A 15 2.86 1.39 -14.91
C LEU A 15 4.01 0.40 -15.14
N SER A 16 4.44 -0.27 -14.05
CA SER A 16 5.05 -1.59 -14.21
C SER A 16 3.93 -2.53 -14.63
N ALA A 17 4.04 -3.02 -15.86
CA ALA A 17 3.07 -3.90 -16.48
C ALA A 17 2.84 -5.18 -15.66
N SER A 18 1.82 -5.15 -14.83
CA SER A 18 1.01 -6.31 -14.52
C SER A 18 -0.40 -5.95 -14.94
N ALA A 19 -0.87 -6.57 -16.02
CA ALA A 19 -2.25 -6.54 -16.43
C ALA A 19 -3.12 -7.15 -15.32
N PHE A 20 -3.49 -6.33 -14.34
CA PHE A 20 -4.60 -6.64 -13.44
C PHE A 20 -5.82 -5.97 -14.03
N ALA A 21 -6.78 -6.81 -14.40
CA ALA A 21 -8.05 -6.42 -14.97
C ALA A 21 -8.66 -5.27 -14.17
N GLU A 22 -9.10 -4.23 -14.87
CA GLU A 22 -9.79 -3.05 -14.33
C GLU A 22 -11.18 -3.39 -13.73
N THR A 23 -11.44 -4.69 -13.47
CA THR A 23 -12.70 -5.27 -13.00
C THR A 23 -12.55 -6.16 -11.76
N ASP A 24 -11.33 -6.36 -11.22
CA ASP A 24 -11.09 -7.47 -10.28
C ASP A 24 -11.11 -7.09 -8.78
N LEU A 25 -10.72 -5.86 -8.39
CA LEU A 25 -10.74 -5.47 -6.97
C LEU A 25 -12.14 -5.33 -6.38
N THR A 26 -13.12 -4.90 -7.19
CA THR A 26 -14.50 -4.68 -6.74
C THR A 26 -15.20 -5.98 -6.33
N ASN A 27 -14.71 -7.13 -6.81
CA ASN A 27 -15.18 -8.47 -6.44
C ASN A 27 -14.08 -9.33 -5.79
N ALA A 28 -12.93 -8.74 -5.47
CA ALA A 28 -11.79 -9.49 -4.93
C ALA A 28 -12.16 -10.10 -3.58
N SER A 29 -11.72 -11.35 -3.37
CA SER A 29 -11.82 -11.94 -2.04
C SER A 29 -11.05 -11.11 -1.02
N HIS A 30 -11.49 -11.16 0.23
CA HIS A 30 -10.77 -10.47 1.30
C HIS A 30 -9.31 -10.95 1.41
N GLU A 31 -9.00 -12.18 1.07
CA GLU A 31 -7.62 -12.71 1.04
C GLU A 31 -6.75 -12.04 -0.04
N THR A 32 -7.32 -11.77 -1.22
CA THR A 32 -6.63 -11.02 -2.28
C THR A 32 -6.35 -9.58 -1.84
N LEU A 33 -7.30 -8.94 -1.15
CA LEU A 33 -7.13 -7.57 -0.65
C LEU A 33 -6.08 -7.49 0.47
N VAL A 34 -5.96 -8.52 1.33
CA VAL A 34 -4.84 -8.62 2.28
C VAL A 34 -3.50 -8.59 1.54
N THR A 35 -3.35 -9.45 0.53
CA THR A 35 -2.09 -9.55 -0.24
C THR A 35 -1.77 -8.23 -0.97
N TYR A 36 -2.78 -7.56 -1.50
CA TYR A 36 -2.64 -6.26 -2.15
C TYR A 36 -2.04 -5.21 -1.20
N HIS A 37 -2.66 -5.03 -0.02
CA HIS A 37 -2.18 -4.06 0.96
C HIS A 37 -0.81 -4.44 1.54
N GLU A 38 -0.53 -5.73 1.75
CA GLU A 38 0.80 -6.19 2.18
C GLU A 38 1.90 -5.92 1.16
N ASN A 39 1.59 -5.98 -0.13
CA ASN A 39 2.55 -5.63 -1.18
C ASN A 39 2.82 -4.12 -1.22
N ILE A 40 1.80 -3.27 -0.99
CA ILE A 40 2.00 -1.83 -0.82
C ILE A 40 2.90 -1.54 0.38
N VAL A 41 2.70 -2.22 1.51
CA VAL A 41 3.57 -2.08 2.70
C VAL A 41 5.02 -2.40 2.35
N LYS A 42 5.29 -3.52 1.67
CA LYS A 42 6.67 -3.88 1.28
C LYS A 42 7.33 -2.84 0.39
N GLU A 43 6.59 -2.27 -0.57
CA GLU A 43 7.11 -1.22 -1.44
C GLU A 43 7.38 0.08 -0.65
N ALA A 44 6.46 0.46 0.23
CA ALA A 44 6.59 1.64 1.08
C ALA A 44 7.76 1.51 2.08
N GLU A 45 8.02 0.31 2.62
CA GLU A 45 9.17 0.04 3.49
C GLU A 45 10.50 0.25 2.74
N LEU A 46 10.60 -0.21 1.49
CA LEU A 46 11.78 0.01 0.66
C LEU A 46 12.01 1.50 0.39
N LYS A 47 10.94 2.24 0.07
CA LYS A 47 11.01 3.69 -0.17
C LYS A 47 11.33 4.47 1.10
N LEU A 48 10.74 4.10 2.22
CA LEU A 48 11.04 4.69 3.52
C LEU A 48 12.52 4.53 3.88
N ALA A 49 13.09 3.34 3.64
CA ALA A 49 14.51 3.09 3.87
C ALA A 49 15.41 3.95 2.95
N GLU A 50 15.06 4.08 1.67
CA GLU A 50 15.75 4.94 0.72
C GLU A 50 15.77 6.41 1.19
N HIS A 51 14.62 6.96 1.58
CA HIS A 51 14.53 8.35 2.05
C HIS A 51 15.23 8.57 3.40
N LYS A 52 15.18 7.60 4.31
CA LYS A 52 15.97 7.65 5.55
C LYS A 52 17.47 7.67 5.29
N GLN A 53 17.95 6.84 4.36
CA GLN A 53 19.36 6.81 3.98
C GLN A 53 19.78 8.12 3.29
N ASN A 54 18.95 8.68 2.42
CA ASN A 54 19.21 9.96 1.75
C ASN A 54 19.29 11.12 2.76
N LEU A 55 18.37 11.15 3.73
CA LEU A 55 18.38 12.15 4.79
C LEU A 55 19.63 12.03 5.66
N GLU A 56 20.01 10.81 6.05
CA GLU A 56 21.24 10.56 6.82
C GLU A 56 22.48 11.03 6.04
N ASP A 57 22.59 10.71 4.75
CA ASP A 57 23.70 11.17 3.92
C ASP A 57 23.76 12.70 3.83
N TYR A 58 22.61 13.36 3.69
CA TYR A 58 22.53 14.82 3.73
C TYR A 58 22.96 15.38 5.09
N GLU A 59 22.51 14.80 6.21
CA GLU A 59 22.86 15.29 7.54
C GLU A 59 24.37 15.19 7.81
N VAL A 60 25.01 14.10 7.34
CA VAL A 60 26.47 13.89 7.45
C VAL A 60 27.24 14.77 6.48
N HIS A 61 26.73 14.96 5.26
CA HIS A 61 27.45 15.58 4.15
C HIS A 61 26.80 16.88 3.63
N SER A 62 26.09 17.61 4.48
CA SER A 62 25.31 18.81 4.13
C SER A 62 26.09 19.86 3.32
N TYR A 63 27.41 19.95 3.53
CA TYR A 63 28.31 20.85 2.80
C TYR A 63 28.43 20.56 1.30
N TYR A 64 28.11 19.36 0.82
CA TYR A 64 28.10 19.02 -0.61
C TYR A 64 26.86 19.54 -1.35
N TYR A 65 25.76 19.79 -0.65
CA TYR A 65 24.46 20.14 -1.26
C TYR A 65 24.28 21.65 -1.47
N GLY A 66 25.07 22.47 -0.78
CA GLY A 66 25.01 23.92 -0.89
C GLY A 66 23.60 24.48 -0.63
N ARG A 67 23.16 25.43 -1.43
CA ARG A 67 21.87 26.12 -1.23
C ARG A 67 20.65 25.23 -1.47
N GLN A 68 20.79 24.16 -2.25
CA GLN A 68 19.72 23.20 -2.54
C GLN A 68 19.52 22.19 -1.40
N GLY A 69 20.43 22.17 -0.41
CA GLY A 69 20.38 21.26 0.72
C GLY A 69 19.14 21.41 1.60
N GLN A 70 18.65 22.63 1.81
CA GLN A 70 17.44 22.87 2.62
C GLN A 70 16.18 22.32 1.95
N ASP A 71 16.07 22.48 0.63
CA ASP A 71 14.97 21.91 -0.15
C ASP A 71 15.05 20.37 -0.11
N PHE A 72 16.26 19.81 -0.28
CA PHE A 72 16.49 18.37 -0.18
C PHE A 72 16.05 17.79 1.18
N GLN A 73 16.52 18.37 2.29
CA GLN A 73 16.15 17.93 3.63
C GLN A 73 14.64 17.93 3.87
N SER A 74 13.97 19.00 3.45
CA SER A 74 12.53 19.15 3.62
C SER A 74 11.77 18.11 2.78
N HIS A 75 12.24 17.83 1.57
CA HIS A 75 11.66 16.79 0.71
C HIS A 75 11.85 15.38 1.29
N GLU A 76 13.06 15.03 1.76
CA GLU A 76 13.31 13.72 2.35
C GLU A 76 12.49 13.53 3.64
N THR A 77 12.38 14.56 4.48
CA THR A 77 11.55 14.52 5.70
C THR A 77 10.08 14.29 5.36
N ALA A 78 9.53 15.03 4.40
CA ALA A 78 8.14 14.87 3.98
C ALA A 78 7.87 13.49 3.35
N ASN A 79 8.82 12.94 2.58
CA ASN A 79 8.70 11.60 2.03
C ASN A 79 8.73 10.53 3.14
N ILE A 80 9.56 10.68 4.16
CA ILE A 80 9.60 9.78 5.31
C ILE A 80 8.23 9.75 6.00
N GLU A 81 7.67 10.91 6.33
CA GLU A 81 6.34 11.01 6.96
C GLU A 81 5.25 10.38 6.08
N TYR A 82 5.29 10.64 4.77
CA TYR A 82 4.36 10.07 3.81
C TYR A 82 4.41 8.53 3.78
N TYR A 83 5.60 7.93 3.67
CA TYR A 83 5.70 6.47 3.60
C TYR A 83 5.38 5.79 4.95
N GLU A 84 5.63 6.45 6.08
CA GLU A 84 5.17 5.97 7.39
C GLU A 84 3.62 5.95 7.49
N GLU A 85 2.96 6.96 6.93
CA GLU A 85 1.50 7.01 6.81
C GLU A 85 0.99 5.89 5.88
N VAL A 86 1.57 5.74 4.70
CA VAL A 86 1.21 4.67 3.74
C VAL A 86 1.33 3.29 4.39
N ILE A 87 2.43 2.99 5.10
CA ILE A 87 2.60 1.71 5.81
C ILE A 87 1.49 1.53 6.85
N THR A 88 1.23 2.55 7.67
CA THR A 88 0.23 2.49 8.74
C THR A 88 -1.18 2.24 8.21
N GLU A 89 -1.59 2.96 7.16
CA GLU A 89 -2.92 2.84 6.57
C GLU A 89 -3.12 1.47 5.89
N ASN A 90 -2.11 0.99 5.16
CA ASN A 90 -2.21 -0.29 4.46
C ASN A 90 -2.15 -1.48 5.42
N LEU A 91 -1.41 -1.40 6.54
CA LEU A 91 -1.47 -2.42 7.59
C LEU A 91 -2.86 -2.52 8.22
N LYS A 92 -3.50 -1.37 8.52
CA LYS A 92 -4.88 -1.33 9.03
C LYS A 92 -5.88 -1.92 8.03
N ALA A 93 -5.72 -1.60 6.75
CA ALA A 93 -6.57 -2.15 5.70
C ALA A 93 -6.40 -3.67 5.55
N ALA A 94 -5.16 -4.17 5.56
CA ALA A 94 -4.87 -5.61 5.55
C ALA A 94 -5.48 -6.33 6.76
N GLU A 95 -5.39 -5.74 7.95
CA GLU A 95 -6.02 -6.31 9.16
C GLU A 95 -7.54 -6.36 9.06
N LEU A 96 -8.17 -5.29 8.56
CA LEU A 96 -9.61 -5.23 8.33
C LEU A 96 -10.06 -6.36 7.38
N HIS A 97 -9.35 -6.54 6.26
CA HIS A 97 -9.65 -7.62 5.31
C HIS A 97 -9.42 -9.02 5.89
N ARG A 98 -8.36 -9.22 6.69
CA ARG A 98 -8.16 -10.50 7.41
C ARG A 98 -9.36 -10.84 8.30
N LYS A 99 -9.89 -9.85 9.03
CA LYS A 99 -11.06 -10.05 9.90
C LYS A 99 -12.29 -10.45 9.09
N MET A 100 -12.56 -9.75 8.00
CA MET A 100 -13.73 -10.05 7.14
C MET A 100 -13.61 -11.42 6.46
N ALA A 101 -12.41 -11.86 6.07
CA ALA A 101 -12.18 -13.22 5.56
C ALA A 101 -12.51 -14.29 6.62
N GLY A 102 -12.16 -14.05 7.89
CA GLY A 102 -12.51 -14.93 9.01
C GLY A 102 -14.02 -15.03 9.23
N GLU A 103 -14.70 -13.89 9.29
CA GLU A 103 -16.16 -13.81 9.47
C GLU A 103 -16.92 -14.50 8.32
N GLN A 104 -16.47 -14.31 7.08
CA GLN A 104 -17.05 -14.97 5.90
C GLN A 104 -16.92 -16.49 6.02
N ASN A 105 -15.75 -17.00 6.40
CA ASN A 105 -15.52 -18.44 6.56
C ASN A 105 -16.38 -19.05 7.67
N ASP A 106 -16.59 -18.36 8.78
CA ASP A 106 -17.41 -18.85 9.89
C ASP A 106 -18.90 -18.86 9.54
N SER A 107 -19.37 -17.88 8.77
CA SER A 107 -20.73 -17.86 8.24
C SER A 107 -21.01 -19.04 7.30
N ILE A 108 -20.05 -19.38 6.42
CA ILE A 108 -20.15 -20.52 5.50
C ILE A 108 -20.19 -21.84 6.25
N LYS A 109 -19.34 -22.01 7.28
CA LYS A 109 -19.34 -23.23 8.12
C LYS A 109 -20.69 -23.42 8.81
N SER A 110 -21.24 -22.36 9.39
CA SER A 110 -22.53 -22.41 10.10
C SER A 110 -23.68 -22.80 9.16
N ALA A 111 -23.74 -22.21 7.96
CA ALA A 111 -24.74 -22.55 6.95
C ALA A 111 -24.63 -24.01 6.46
N ASN A 112 -23.42 -24.54 6.33
CA ASN A 112 -23.21 -25.94 5.93
C ASN A 112 -23.63 -26.92 7.03
N VAL A 113 -23.32 -26.61 8.30
CA VAL A 113 -23.76 -27.42 9.45
C VAL A 113 -25.29 -27.47 9.50
N ASP A 114 -25.98 -26.35 9.28
CA ASP A 114 -27.44 -26.31 9.23
C ASP A 114 -28.00 -27.14 8.07
N ASN A 115 -27.47 -27.03 6.86
CA ASN A 115 -27.95 -27.84 5.74
C ASN A 115 -27.75 -29.37 5.97
N SER A 116 -26.65 -29.76 6.62
CA SER A 116 -26.36 -31.15 6.94
C SER A 116 -27.31 -31.74 7.99
N ASN A 117 -27.79 -30.92 8.94
CA ASN A 117 -28.73 -31.37 9.97
C ASN A 117 -30.12 -31.59 9.39
N VAL A 118 -30.58 -30.70 8.49
CA VAL A 118 -31.86 -30.80 7.78
C VAL A 118 -31.92 -32.09 6.95
N THR A 119 -30.84 -32.40 6.23
CA THR A 119 -30.75 -33.60 5.38
C THR A 119 -30.71 -34.90 6.21
N ARG A 120 -30.26 -34.85 7.46
CA ARG A 120 -30.19 -36.02 8.36
C ARG A 120 -31.51 -36.33 9.06
N THR A 121 -32.36 -35.32 9.30
CA THR A 121 -33.65 -35.48 9.99
C THR A 121 -34.80 -35.98 9.10
N VAL A 122 -34.57 -36.14 7.80
CA VAL A 122 -35.60 -36.55 6.81
C VAL A 122 -35.55 -38.05 6.44
N HIS A 123 -34.85 -38.88 7.21
CA HIS A 123 -34.76 -40.34 7.03
C HIS A 123 -35.09 -41.09 8.32
#